data_AF-A0A523NKQ5-F1
#
_entry.id   AF-A0A523NKQ5-F1
#
_cell.length_a   1.000
_cell.length_b   1.000
_cell.length_c   1.000
_cell.angle_alpha   90.00
_cell.angle_beta   90.00
_cell.angle_gamma   90.00
#
_symmetry.space_group_name_H-M   'P 1'
#
loop_
_entity.id
_entity.type
_entity.pdbx_description
1 polymer ?
#
loop_
_entity_poly.entity_id
_entity_poly.type
_entity_poly.pdbx_seq_one_letter_code
_entity_poly.pdbx_strand_id
1 'polypeptide(L)'
;PDVQVTTFNERLTSQNIRALFENYDYIVDGSDNFPTRFLINDACVFMNKVNIHGSIFRFEGQATVFQPKAGPCYRCLYPEPPPAGLVPNCQEGGVLGVLAGIIGNIQAVETLKLILGIGKPLTGSLLIYDALETEFRKLKLKRDVECAVCGEHPTITELVDYEEICGIS
;
A
#
# COMPACT_ATOMS: atom_id res chain seq x y z
N PRO A 1 29.00 8.76 2.35
CA PRO A 1 27.58 8.62 1.99
C PRO A 1 26.73 9.57 2.84
N ASP A 2 25.90 10.40 2.22
CA ASP A 2 25.16 11.49 2.88
C ASP A 2 23.75 11.08 3.36
N VAL A 3 23.46 9.77 3.37
CA VAL A 3 22.16 9.22 3.79
C VAL A 3 22.34 8.30 5.00
N GLN A 4 21.41 8.39 5.94
CA GLN A 4 21.32 7.43 7.05
C GLN A 4 20.38 6.30 6.66
N VAL A 5 20.84 5.06 6.79
CA VAL A 5 20.04 3.86 6.55
C VAL A 5 19.86 3.13 7.88
N THR A 6 18.61 3.02 8.32
CA THR A 6 18.23 2.22 9.49
C THR A 6 17.53 0.97 9.00
N THR A 7 18.02 -0.20 9.41
CA THR A 7 17.44 -1.49 9.02
C THR A 7 16.70 -2.13 10.20
N PHE A 8 15.61 -2.82 9.90
CA PHE A 8 14.83 -3.59 10.86
C PHE A 8 14.74 -5.02 10.33
N ASN A 9 15.36 -5.96 11.04
CA ASN A 9 15.33 -7.38 10.68
C ASN A 9 14.26 -8.11 11.51
N GLU A 10 13.01 -7.68 11.33
CA GLU A 10 11.84 -8.22 12.00
C GLU A 10 10.63 -8.16 11.06
N ARG A 11 9.66 -9.07 11.26
CA ARG A 11 8.39 -9.03 10.53
C ARG A 11 7.57 -7.85 11.03
N LEU A 12 6.88 -7.18 10.13
CA LEU A 12 5.93 -6.13 10.50
C LEU A 12 4.68 -6.77 11.11
N THR A 13 4.29 -6.33 12.31
CA THR A 13 3.12 -6.83 13.03
C THR A 13 2.34 -5.69 13.68
N SER A 14 1.13 -5.99 14.13
CA SER A 14 0.28 -5.04 14.86
C SER A 14 0.94 -4.49 16.12
N GLN A 15 1.86 -5.25 16.73
CA GLN A 15 2.55 -4.86 17.96
C GLN A 15 3.76 -3.94 17.73
N ASN A 16 4.47 -4.06 16.60
CA ASN A 16 5.69 -3.26 16.34
C ASN A 16 5.50 -2.10 15.35
N ILE A 17 4.49 -2.15 14.48
CA ILE A 17 4.35 -1.19 13.37
C ILE A 17 4.27 0.27 13.83
N ARG A 18 3.67 0.55 14.98
CA ARG A 18 3.57 1.91 15.52
C ARG A 18 4.94 2.50 15.85
N ALA A 19 5.78 1.73 16.56
CA ALA A 19 7.12 2.17 16.91
C ALA A 19 8.00 2.33 15.65
N LEU A 20 7.84 1.43 14.69
CA LEU A 20 8.57 1.48 13.43
C LEU A 20 8.17 2.69 12.59
N PHE A 21 6.90 3.08 12.54
CA PHE A 21 6.42 4.16 11.67
C PHE A 21 6.51 5.55 12.30
N GLU A 22 6.71 5.65 13.61
CA GLU A 22 6.64 6.91 14.36
C GLU A 22 7.51 8.00 13.74
N ASN A 23 8.76 7.66 13.42
CA ASN A 23 9.79 8.60 12.95
C ASN A 23 9.81 8.83 11.42
N TYR A 24 8.86 8.26 10.67
CA TYR A 24 8.82 8.38 9.21
C TYR A 24 7.54 9.07 8.75
N ASP A 25 7.66 10.00 7.79
CA ASP A 25 6.50 10.72 7.22
C ASP A 25 5.85 9.98 6.05
N TYR A 26 6.68 9.29 5.27
CA TYR A 26 6.32 8.57 4.05
C TYR A 26 6.68 7.09 4.18
N ILE A 27 5.68 6.24 3.97
CA ILE A 27 5.83 4.79 3.98
C ILE A 27 5.73 4.30 2.54
N VAL A 28 6.79 3.66 2.04
CA VAL A 28 6.79 3.06 0.70
C VAL A 28 6.46 1.58 0.85
N ASP A 29 5.24 1.20 0.48
CA ASP A 29 4.75 -0.17 0.61
C ASP A 29 5.14 -1.01 -0.60
N GLY A 30 6.17 -1.84 -0.42
CA GLY A 30 6.61 -2.85 -1.39
C GLY A 30 6.24 -4.28 -0.98
N SER A 31 5.23 -4.46 -0.12
CA SER A 31 4.86 -5.78 0.40
C SER A 31 4.15 -6.65 -0.65
N ASP A 32 4.36 -7.96 -0.54
CA ASP A 32 3.93 -8.96 -1.53
C ASP A 32 2.68 -9.74 -1.12
N ASN A 33 2.10 -9.44 0.04
CA ASN A 33 0.97 -10.16 0.60
C ASN A 33 -0.12 -9.22 1.13
N PHE A 34 -1.38 -9.67 1.06
CA PHE A 34 -2.52 -8.87 1.50
C PHE A 34 -2.47 -8.51 2.99
N PRO A 35 -2.19 -9.44 3.93
CA PRO A 35 -2.17 -9.11 5.36
C PRO A 35 -1.31 -7.89 5.71
N THR A 36 -0.08 -7.85 5.16
CA THR A 36 0.83 -6.73 5.37
C THR A 36 0.30 -5.43 4.77
N ARG A 37 -0.29 -5.46 3.56
CA ARG A 37 -0.88 -4.27 2.92
C ARG A 37 -2.01 -3.67 3.75
N PHE A 38 -2.90 -4.52 4.29
CA PHE A 38 -3.99 -4.07 5.17
C PHE A 38 -3.45 -3.50 6.48
N LEU A 39 -2.47 -4.16 7.11
CA LEU A 39 -1.83 -3.66 8.32
C LEU A 39 -1.14 -2.30 8.10
N ILE A 40 -0.36 -2.15 7.02
CA ILE A 40 0.31 -0.90 6.65
C ILE A 40 -0.74 0.20 6.41
N ASN A 41 -1.81 -0.10 5.68
CA ASN A 41 -2.88 0.86 5.43
C ASN A 41 -3.48 1.38 6.72
N ASP A 42 -3.90 0.48 7.61
CA ASP A 42 -4.62 0.85 8.81
C ASP A 42 -3.73 1.65 9.76
N ALA A 43 -2.47 1.24 9.89
CA ALA A 43 -1.46 2.00 10.65
C ALA A 43 -1.24 3.39 10.05
N CYS A 44 -1.12 3.51 8.72
CA CYS A 44 -0.97 4.81 8.06
C CYS A 44 -2.17 5.72 8.29
N VAL A 45 -3.40 5.19 8.23
CA VAL A 45 -4.61 5.98 8.53
C VAL A 45 -4.61 6.44 9.99
N PHE A 46 -4.36 5.53 10.95
CA PHE A 46 -4.38 5.85 12.38
C PHE A 46 -3.28 6.82 12.80
N MET A 47 -2.10 6.73 12.18
CA MET A 47 -0.94 7.56 12.50
C MET A 47 -0.80 8.78 11.58
N ASN A 48 -1.74 8.97 10.65
CA ASN A 48 -1.73 10.06 9.67
C ASN A 48 -0.42 10.10 8.85
N LYS A 49 0.05 8.93 8.41
CA LYS A 49 1.25 8.75 7.56
C LYS A 49 0.85 8.53 6.11
N VAL A 50 1.66 8.97 5.15
CA VAL A 50 1.37 8.77 3.72
C VAL A 50 1.89 7.42 3.28
N ASN A 51 1.03 6.59 2.69
CA ASN A 51 1.42 5.31 2.10
C ASN A 51 1.54 5.43 0.57
N ILE A 52 2.74 5.25 0.06
CA ILE A 52 3.05 5.15 -1.36
C ILE A 52 3.02 3.68 -1.74
N HIS A 53 1.86 3.24 -2.26
CA HIS A 53 1.57 1.85 -2.50
C HIS A 53 1.98 1.42 -3.91
N GLY A 54 2.61 0.24 -3.98
CA GLY A 54 2.91 -0.47 -5.20
C GLY A 54 2.50 -1.94 -5.08
N SER A 55 2.01 -2.52 -6.17
CA SER A 55 1.73 -3.95 -6.22
C SER A 55 1.93 -4.49 -7.63
N ILE A 56 2.19 -5.80 -7.74
CA ILE A 56 2.35 -6.50 -9.01
C ILE A 56 1.62 -7.84 -8.96
N PHE A 57 1.01 -8.24 -10.07
CA PHE A 57 0.36 -9.53 -10.23
C PHE A 57 0.45 -9.97 -11.68
N ARG A 58 1.09 -11.12 -11.93
CA ARG A 58 1.35 -11.65 -13.29
C ARG A 58 2.09 -10.64 -14.17
N PHE A 59 1.35 -9.98 -15.07
CA PHE A 59 1.84 -9.01 -16.04
C PHE A 59 1.32 -7.59 -15.79
N GLU A 60 0.61 -7.37 -14.68
CA GLU A 60 0.09 -6.07 -14.30
C GLU A 60 0.85 -5.52 -13.09
N GLY A 61 1.14 -4.21 -13.12
CA GLY A 61 1.61 -3.47 -11.96
C GLY A 61 0.65 -2.34 -11.62
N GLN A 62 0.54 -2.01 -10.33
CA GLN A 62 -0.31 -0.94 -9.83
C GLN A 62 0.48 -0.01 -8.92
N ALA A 63 0.14 1.28 -8.97
CA ALA A 63 0.69 2.29 -8.07
C ALA A 63 -0.36 3.34 -7.67
N THR A 64 -0.32 3.77 -6.42
CA THR A 64 -1.15 4.88 -5.91
C THR A 64 -0.52 5.51 -4.67
N VAL A 65 -1.06 6.65 -4.25
CA VAL A 65 -0.69 7.30 -2.99
C VAL A 65 -1.94 7.37 -2.10
N PHE A 66 -1.91 6.65 -0.99
CA PHE A 66 -2.93 6.76 0.05
C PHE A 66 -2.49 7.82 1.05
N GLN A 67 -3.13 8.98 0.98
CA GLN A 67 -2.84 10.12 1.84
C GLN A 67 -4.02 10.34 2.80
N PRO A 68 -3.88 10.00 4.09
CA PRO A 68 -4.94 10.20 5.07
C PRO A 68 -5.49 11.63 5.04
N LYS A 69 -6.81 11.77 5.21
CA LYS A 69 -7.58 13.03 5.15
C LYS A 69 -7.62 13.74 3.79
N ALA A 70 -6.70 13.46 2.87
CA ALA A 70 -6.65 14.07 1.54
C ALA A 70 -7.17 13.14 0.42
N GLY A 71 -7.34 11.85 0.70
CA GLY A 71 -7.76 10.89 -0.31
C GLY A 71 -8.36 9.60 0.26
N PRO A 72 -8.67 8.63 -0.62
CA PRO A 72 -9.04 7.27 -0.23
C PRO A 72 -7.90 6.57 0.49
N CYS A 73 -8.23 5.54 1.28
CA CYS A 73 -7.27 4.58 1.80
C CYS A 73 -7.33 3.27 1.00
N TYR A 74 -6.45 2.31 1.28
CA TYR A 74 -6.43 1.00 0.64
C TYR A 74 -7.77 0.28 0.78
N ARG A 75 -8.44 0.40 1.94
CA ARG A 75 -9.78 -0.19 2.14
C ARG A 75 -10.89 0.46 1.32
N CYS A 76 -10.73 1.69 0.86
CA CYS A 76 -11.67 2.27 -0.11
C CYS A 76 -11.56 1.59 -1.49
N LEU A 77 -10.40 0.99 -1.79
CA LEU A 77 -10.19 0.21 -3.02
C LEU A 77 -10.52 -1.27 -2.81
N TYR A 78 -10.10 -1.84 -1.69
CA TYR A 78 -10.29 -3.23 -1.31
C TYR A 78 -10.85 -3.32 0.12
N PRO A 79 -12.18 -3.36 0.30
CA PRO A 79 -12.83 -3.23 1.62
C PRO A 79 -12.33 -4.23 2.66
N GLU A 80 -12.18 -5.49 2.25
CA GLU A 80 -11.82 -6.61 3.10
C GLU A 80 -10.68 -7.43 2.48
N PRO A 81 -9.83 -8.06 3.31
CA PRO A 81 -8.84 -9.00 2.81
C PRO A 81 -9.54 -10.19 2.13
N PRO A 82 -8.95 -10.75 1.06
CA PRO A 82 -9.52 -11.93 0.42
C PRO A 82 -9.56 -13.11 1.41
N PRO A 83 -10.54 -14.03 1.29
CA PRO A 83 -10.59 -15.24 2.10
C PRO A 83 -9.33 -16.09 1.95
N ALA A 84 -9.00 -16.83 3.01
CA ALA A 84 -7.91 -17.80 3.03
C ALA A 84 -7.99 -18.75 1.81
N GLY A 85 -6.90 -18.90 1.07
CA GLY A 85 -6.80 -19.83 -0.07
C GLY A 85 -7.47 -19.38 -1.38
N LEU A 86 -8.08 -18.19 -1.44
CA LEU A 86 -8.77 -17.72 -2.65
C LEU A 86 -7.85 -16.99 -3.64
N VAL A 87 -6.72 -16.43 -3.16
CA VAL A 87 -5.77 -15.67 -3.98
C VAL A 87 -4.36 -16.21 -3.74
N PRO A 88 -3.68 -16.72 -4.78
CA PRO A 88 -2.29 -17.15 -4.65
C PRO A 88 -1.41 -15.95 -4.30
N ASN A 89 -0.39 -16.18 -3.47
CA ASN A 89 0.63 -15.15 -3.23
C ASN A 89 1.47 -14.93 -4.52
N CYS A 90 2.27 -13.85 -4.58
CA CYS A 90 3.09 -13.54 -5.76
C CYS A 90 4.03 -14.70 -6.17
N GLN A 91 4.44 -15.55 -5.23
CA GLN A 91 5.28 -16.73 -5.49
C GLN A 91 4.50 -17.86 -6.19
N GLU A 92 3.22 -18.01 -5.90
CA GLU A 92 2.34 -19.04 -6.47
C GLU A 92 1.71 -18.61 -7.81
N GLY A 93 1.42 -17.32 -7.98
CA GLY A 93 0.78 -16.78 -9.20
C GLY A 93 1.74 -16.52 -10.36
N GLY A 94 3.05 -16.44 -10.08
CA GLY A 94 4.08 -15.98 -11.01
C GLY A 94 3.99 -14.47 -11.29
N VAL A 95 5.12 -13.80 -11.33
CA VAL A 95 5.23 -12.36 -11.63
C VAL A 95 6.38 -12.10 -12.59
N LEU A 96 6.17 -11.20 -13.54
CA LEU A 96 7.23 -10.69 -14.39
C LEU A 96 8.13 -9.76 -13.57
N GLY A 97 9.29 -10.24 -13.11
CA GLY A 97 10.13 -9.54 -12.13
C GLY A 97 10.53 -8.10 -12.49
N VAL A 98 10.61 -7.75 -13.78
CA VAL A 98 10.88 -6.37 -14.21
C VAL A 98 9.78 -5.38 -13.79
N LEU A 99 8.56 -5.85 -13.52
CA LEU A 99 7.47 -5.02 -13.00
C LEU A 99 7.80 -4.43 -11.63
N ALA A 100 8.51 -5.16 -10.77
CA ALA A 100 8.92 -4.65 -9.47
C ALA A 100 9.81 -3.41 -9.61
N GLY A 101 10.73 -3.42 -10.60
CA GLY A 101 11.57 -2.26 -10.92
C GLY A 101 10.78 -1.08 -11.49
N ILE A 102 9.80 -1.34 -12.36
CA ILE A 102 8.96 -0.29 -12.96
C ILE A 102 8.08 0.37 -11.88
N ILE A 103 7.35 -0.43 -11.11
CA ILE A 103 6.46 0.06 -10.04
C ILE A 103 7.26 0.70 -8.91
N GLY A 104 8.41 0.13 -8.51
CA GLY A 104 9.29 0.72 -7.51
C GLY A 104 9.81 2.11 -7.93
N ASN A 105 10.15 2.30 -9.20
CA ASN A 105 10.53 3.63 -9.72
C ASN A 105 9.36 4.61 -9.70
N ILE A 106 8.14 4.15 -10.01
CA ILE A 106 6.94 5.00 -9.88
C ILE A 106 6.73 5.40 -8.42
N GLN A 107 6.86 4.47 -7.46
CA GLN A 107 6.78 4.78 -6.04
C GLN A 107 7.86 5.81 -5.62
N ALA A 108 9.08 5.67 -6.10
CA ALA A 108 10.15 6.64 -5.84
C ALA A 108 9.81 8.04 -6.40
N VAL A 109 9.27 8.12 -7.62
CA VAL A 109 8.82 9.39 -8.22
C VAL A 109 7.68 10.02 -7.42
N GLU A 110 6.69 9.23 -6.98
CA GLU A 110 5.61 9.72 -6.11
C GLU A 110 6.14 10.24 -4.78
N THR A 111 7.11 9.53 -4.18
CA THR A 111 7.75 9.92 -2.93
C THR A 111 8.50 11.24 -3.09
N LEU A 112 9.28 11.41 -4.17
CA LEU A 112 9.99 12.66 -4.44
C LEU A 112 9.03 13.84 -4.67
N LYS A 113 7.92 13.64 -5.39
CA LYS A 113 6.91 14.68 -5.57
C LYS A 113 6.34 15.15 -4.23
N LEU A 114 6.08 14.22 -3.32
CA LEU A 114 5.57 14.53 -1.99
C LEU A 114 6.60 15.29 -1.15
N ILE A 115 7.85 14.81 -1.09
CA ILE A 115 8.94 15.44 -0.33
C ILE A 115 9.23 16.85 -0.83
N LEU A 116 9.29 17.03 -2.15
CA LEU A 116 9.62 18.32 -2.77
C LEU A 116 8.42 19.26 -2.88
N GLY A 117 7.20 18.78 -2.62
CA GLY A 117 5.97 19.56 -2.77
C GLY A 117 5.69 19.98 -4.22
N ILE A 118 6.07 19.15 -5.20
CA ILE A 118 5.96 19.48 -6.63
C ILE A 118 5.04 18.50 -7.38
N GLY A 119 4.47 18.99 -8.49
CA GLY A 119 3.64 18.18 -9.37
C GLY A 119 2.31 17.80 -8.72
N LYS A 120 1.75 16.66 -9.16
CA LYS A 120 0.50 16.11 -8.63
C LYS A 120 0.73 14.63 -8.26
N PRO A 121 0.70 14.25 -6.97
CA PRO A 121 0.82 12.85 -6.59
C PRO A 121 -0.37 12.02 -7.09
N LEU A 122 -0.24 10.70 -7.04
CA LEU A 122 -1.33 9.77 -7.38
C LEU A 122 -2.46 9.72 -6.33
N THR A 123 -2.50 10.64 -5.37
CA THR A 123 -3.60 10.74 -4.39
C THR A 123 -4.95 10.81 -5.11
N GLY A 124 -5.85 9.88 -4.81
CA GLY A 124 -7.17 9.77 -5.47
C GLY A 124 -7.13 9.20 -6.89
N SER A 125 -6.04 8.53 -7.27
CA SER A 125 -5.91 7.85 -8.57
C SER A 125 -5.19 6.51 -8.44
N LEU A 126 -5.65 5.50 -9.16
CA LEU A 126 -4.95 4.24 -9.32
C LEU A 126 -4.28 4.23 -10.71
N LEU A 127 -2.95 4.14 -10.74
CA LEU A 127 -2.21 3.89 -11.97
C LEU A 127 -2.09 2.38 -12.15
N ILE A 128 -2.44 1.89 -13.33
CA ILE A 128 -2.32 0.50 -13.74
C ILE A 128 -1.41 0.45 -14.95
N TYR A 129 -0.40 -0.41 -14.90
CA TYR A 129 0.50 -0.71 -16.01
C TYR A 129 0.26 -2.15 -16.48
N ASP A 130 -0.20 -2.30 -17.71
CA ASP A 130 -0.30 -3.59 -18.40
C ASP A 130 0.99 -3.83 -19.20
N ALA A 131 1.80 -4.83 -18.80
CA ALA A 131 3.06 -5.11 -19.46
C ALA A 131 2.91 -5.85 -20.80
N LEU A 132 1.80 -6.54 -21.04
CA LEU A 132 1.60 -7.25 -22.30
C LEU A 132 1.29 -6.26 -23.43
N GLU A 133 0.44 -5.28 -23.13
CA GLU A 133 0.05 -4.25 -24.10
C GLU A 133 0.92 -2.98 -24.01
N THR A 134 1.79 -2.89 -23.00
CA THR A 134 2.59 -1.69 -22.69
C THR A 134 1.71 -0.45 -22.50
N GLU A 135 0.60 -0.61 -21.79
CA GLU A 135 -0.39 0.46 -21.60
C GLU A 135 -0.41 0.96 -20.15
N PHE A 136 -0.47 2.28 -19.98
CA PHE A 136 -0.74 2.92 -18.69
C PHE A 136 -2.17 3.45 -18.65
N ARG A 137 -2.95 2.96 -17.67
CA ARG A 137 -4.31 3.42 -17.41
C ARG A 137 -4.36 4.11 -16.06
N LYS A 138 -5.01 5.27 -15.99
CA LYS A 138 -5.21 6.01 -14.75
C LYS A 138 -6.69 6.06 -14.41
N LEU A 139 -7.07 5.40 -13.34
CA LEU A 139 -8.44 5.35 -12.84
C LEU A 139 -8.62 6.32 -11.68
N LYS A 140 -9.79 6.95 -11.59
CA LYS A 140 -10.13 7.81 -10.45
C LYS A 140 -10.54 6.95 -9.27
N LEU A 141 -9.86 7.12 -8.13
CA LEU A 141 -10.21 6.46 -6.88
C LEU A 141 -10.91 7.45 -5.96
N LYS A 142 -12.05 7.06 -5.41
CA LYS A 142 -12.84 7.91 -4.50
C LYS A 142 -12.77 7.36 -3.08
N ARG A 143 -12.75 8.26 -2.10
CA ARG A 143 -12.96 7.88 -0.71
C ARG A 143 -14.38 7.35 -0.56
N ASP A 144 -14.50 6.25 0.15
CA ASP A 144 -15.77 5.70 0.59
C ASP A 144 -16.11 6.28 1.98
N VAL A 145 -17.34 6.78 2.11
CA VAL A 145 -17.85 7.38 3.36
C VAL A 145 -18.15 6.32 4.41
N GLU A 146 -18.48 5.10 3.97
CA GLU A 146 -18.74 3.94 4.84
C GLU A 146 -17.48 3.08 5.07
N CYS A 147 -16.30 3.57 4.69
CA CYS A 147 -15.06 2.83 4.85
C CYS A 147 -14.81 2.47 6.33
N ALA A 148 -14.59 1.18 6.60
CA ALA A 148 -14.40 0.65 7.95
C ALA A 148 -13.25 1.29 8.75
N VAL A 149 -12.30 1.98 8.09
CA VAL A 149 -11.14 2.62 8.75
C VAL A 149 -11.10 4.13 8.57
N CYS A 150 -11.37 4.65 7.37
CA CYS A 150 -11.30 6.10 7.10
C CYS A 150 -12.65 6.75 6.79
N GLY A 151 -13.76 6.05 7.02
CA GLY A 151 -15.13 6.55 6.83
C GLY A 151 -15.55 7.55 7.92
N GLU A 152 -16.82 7.94 7.91
CA GLU A 152 -17.39 8.84 8.93
C GLU A 152 -17.69 8.11 10.25
N HIS A 153 -17.96 6.79 10.16
CA HIS A 153 -18.23 5.91 11.29
C HIS A 153 -17.33 4.66 11.23
N PRO A 154 -16.02 4.78 11.53
CA PRO A 154 -15.09 3.67 11.42
C PRO A 154 -15.42 2.56 12.41
N THR A 155 -15.40 1.31 11.94
CA THR A 155 -15.64 0.10 12.74
C THR A 155 -14.35 -0.59 13.15
N ILE A 156 -13.26 -0.41 12.39
CA ILE A 156 -11.92 -0.89 12.74
C ILE A 156 -11.21 0.24 13.48
N THR A 157 -10.90 0.00 14.75
CA THR A 157 -10.33 1.00 15.67
C THR A 157 -8.99 0.59 16.28
N GLU A 158 -8.56 -0.64 16.02
CA GLU A 158 -7.30 -1.20 16.48
C GLU A 158 -6.56 -1.91 15.34
N LEU A 159 -5.26 -2.11 15.53
CA LEU A 159 -4.43 -2.85 14.58
C LEU A 159 -4.51 -4.33 14.91
N VAL A 160 -4.69 -5.15 13.90
CA VAL A 160 -4.76 -6.61 14.04
C VAL A 160 -3.83 -7.27 13.03
N ASP A 161 -3.30 -8.43 13.39
CA ASP A 161 -2.50 -9.26 12.49
C ASP A 161 -3.44 -10.07 11.60
N TYR A 162 -3.58 -9.65 10.35
CA TYR A 162 -4.50 -10.26 9.39
C TYR A 162 -4.08 -11.69 8.96
N GLU A 163 -2.87 -12.13 9.27
CA GLU A 163 -2.38 -13.48 8.99
C GLU A 163 -3.18 -14.55 9.75
N GLU A 164 -3.57 -14.24 10.99
CA GLU A 164 -4.42 -15.09 11.82
C GLU A 164 -5.85 -15.23 11.26
N ILE A 165 -6.31 -14.20 10.53
CA ILE A 165 -7.64 -14.15 9.91
C ILE A 165 -7.62 -14.78 8.50
N CYS A 166 -6.53 -14.62 7.76
CA CYS A 166 -6.34 -15.14 6.41
C CYS A 166 -5.79 -16.58 6.38
N GLY A 167 -5.61 -17.23 7.53
CA GLY A 167 -5.19 -18.64 7.61
C GLY A 167 -3.80 -18.92 7.05
N ILE A 168 -2.93 -17.90 6.99
CA ILE A 168 -1.55 -18.04 6.54
C ILE A 168 -0.70 -18.20 7.80
N SER A 169 -0.38 -19.46 8.13
CA SER A 169 0.56 -19.84 9.20
C SER A 169 2.00 -19.82 8.72
#